data_AF-A0A537YAS4-F1
#
_entry.id   AF-A0A537YAS4-F1
#
_cell.length_a   1.000
_cell.length_b   1.000
_cell.length_c   1.000
_cell.angle_alpha   90.00
_cell.angle_beta   90.00
_cell.angle_gamma   90.00
#
_symmetry.space_group_name_H-M   'P 1'
#
loop_
_entity.id
_entity.type
_entity.pdbx_description
1 polymer ?
#
loop_
_entity_poly.entity_id
_entity_poly.type
_entity_poly.pdbx_seq_one_letter_code
_entity_poly.pdbx_strand_id
1 'polypeptide(L)'
;MGDHPEACGNRHPRRRGLPVPARLLGPTPVLAGRLSLDHRGTAQRLCPRLHRPAAPPAAPLAVFLPVPGRRPGGAASCCMSQGISGALRGASGSEAAALRRPPVRLPPTSDILAGLAVFGLVVVPLLVLKFHGGKFPLDLAVYREAGRVVLHGGDPYAPDFGRHLRIPLPFTYPPFAAVGSVVLGVLPEPVAIVAWTTLSLSLLVVMVWLVLGQSLRHPVLLGLAAGALAWTVPLNETISFGQVNL
;
A
#
# COMPACT_ATOMS: atom_id res chain seq x y z
N MET A 1 53.62 -57.46 9.26
CA MET A 1 54.98 -57.16 9.72
C MET A 1 55.52 -56.09 8.80
N GLY A 2 55.53 -54.79 9.15
CA GLY A 2 56.46 -54.17 10.13
C GLY A 2 57.82 -54.01 9.44
N ASP A 3 58.52 -52.88 9.34
CA ASP A 3 58.49 -51.58 10.02
C ASP A 3 59.25 -50.53 9.16
N HIS A 4 59.08 -49.25 9.54
CA HIS A 4 59.76 -47.97 9.19
C HIS A 4 61.03 -47.91 8.30
N PRO A 5 61.24 -46.74 7.66
CA PRO A 5 62.25 -45.83 8.23
C PRO A 5 61.81 -44.34 8.34
N GLU A 6 62.43 -43.68 9.31
CA GLU A 6 62.31 -42.27 9.66
C GLU A 6 63.05 -41.31 8.70
N ALA A 7 62.48 -40.10 8.60
CA ALA A 7 63.06 -38.75 8.53
C ALA A 7 64.47 -38.51 7.94
N CYS A 8 64.59 -37.55 7.00
CA CYS A 8 65.09 -36.18 7.28
C CYS A 8 65.12 -35.33 5.98
N GLY A 9 64.54 -34.13 5.99
CA GLY A 9 64.52 -33.25 4.80
C GLY A 9 63.88 -31.88 5.02
N ASN A 10 64.58 -31.01 5.74
CA ASN A 10 64.26 -29.60 5.96
C ASN A 10 64.00 -28.81 4.66
N ARG A 11 62.89 -28.04 4.59
CA ARG A 11 62.86 -26.63 4.10
C ARG A 11 61.49 -25.98 4.27
N HIS A 12 61.43 -25.00 5.19
CA HIS A 12 60.37 -24.01 5.33
C HIS A 12 60.22 -23.13 4.08
N PRO A 13 58.99 -22.77 3.68
CA PRO A 13 58.70 -21.50 3.04
C PRO A 13 58.05 -20.52 4.01
N ARG A 14 58.66 -19.34 4.11
CA ARG A 14 58.25 -18.16 4.87
C ARG A 14 56.81 -17.75 4.53
N ARG A 15 55.94 -17.62 5.54
CA ARG A 15 54.66 -16.90 5.43
C ARG A 15 54.93 -15.40 5.26
N ARG A 16 54.69 -14.86 4.06
CA ARG A 16 54.52 -13.41 3.85
C ARG A 16 53.07 -13.05 4.21
N GLY A 17 52.90 -12.19 5.21
CA GLY A 17 51.62 -11.61 5.57
C GLY A 17 51.14 -10.64 4.48
N LEU A 18 49.84 -10.70 4.20
CA LEU A 18 49.11 -9.69 3.42
C LEU A 18 48.00 -9.12 4.33
N PRO A 19 47.77 -7.79 4.30
CA PRO A 19 46.89 -7.11 5.24
C PRO A 19 45.41 -7.31 4.91
N VAL A 20 44.61 -7.55 5.96
CA VAL A 20 43.14 -7.63 5.92
C VAL A 20 42.56 -6.22 5.89
N PRO A 21 41.63 -5.88 4.98
CA PRO A 21 40.96 -4.58 4.99
C PRO A 21 39.90 -4.52 6.11
N ALA A 22 40.00 -3.45 6.90
CA ALA A 22 39.09 -3.11 7.98
C ALA A 22 37.67 -2.89 7.47
N ARG A 23 36.72 -3.68 8.01
CA ARG A 23 35.28 -3.44 7.89
C ARG A 23 34.90 -2.24 8.75
N LEU A 24 34.35 -1.21 8.10
CA LEU A 24 33.45 -0.22 8.70
C LEU A 24 32.19 -0.95 9.21
N LEU A 25 32.02 -1.05 10.53
CA LEU A 25 30.73 -1.31 11.17
C LEU A 25 30.33 -0.03 11.90
N GLY A 26 29.27 0.62 11.41
CA GLY A 26 28.65 1.76 12.10
C GLY A 26 27.94 1.32 13.39
N PRO A 27 27.82 2.19 14.40
CA PRO A 27 27.21 1.84 15.68
C PRO A 27 25.68 1.83 15.59
N THR A 28 25.08 0.66 15.78
CA THR A 28 23.67 0.51 16.21
C THR A 28 23.57 0.80 17.72
N PRO A 29 22.64 1.63 18.21
CA PRO A 29 22.39 1.75 19.64
C PRO A 29 21.59 0.55 20.13
N VAL A 30 22.27 -0.44 20.72
CA VAL A 30 21.62 -1.46 21.56
C VAL A 30 21.38 -0.82 22.92
N LEU A 31 20.11 -0.66 23.27
CA LEU A 31 19.61 -0.20 24.56
C LEU A 31 19.97 -1.22 25.66
N ALA A 32 21.20 -1.14 26.17
CA ALA A 32 21.66 -1.93 27.31
C ALA A 32 21.08 -1.35 28.61
N GLY A 33 19.99 -1.94 29.10
CA GLY A 33 19.50 -1.70 30.45
C GLY A 33 20.53 -2.17 31.48
N ARG A 34 21.03 -1.26 32.31
CA ARG A 34 21.94 -1.59 33.42
C ARG A 34 21.16 -2.32 34.50
N LEU A 35 21.47 -3.60 34.72
CA LEU A 35 21.08 -4.34 35.93
C LEU A 35 22.20 -4.20 36.95
N SER A 36 21.91 -3.52 38.07
CA SER A 36 22.79 -3.48 39.24
C SER A 36 22.25 -4.47 40.28
N LEU A 37 23.07 -5.46 40.66
CA LEU A 37 22.75 -6.47 41.66
C LEU A 37 23.27 -6.01 43.04
N ASP A 38 22.41 -5.98 44.04
CA ASP A 38 22.78 -5.79 45.45
C ASP A 38 22.97 -7.14 46.16
N HIS A 39 23.81 -7.15 47.20
CA HIS A 39 24.45 -8.32 47.83
C HIS A 39 23.51 -9.23 48.65
N ARG A 40 22.19 -9.17 48.42
CA ARG A 40 21.16 -9.97 49.13
C ARG A 40 20.09 -10.60 48.22
N GLY A 41 20.44 -10.96 46.99
CA GLY A 41 19.71 -11.98 46.22
C GLY A 41 18.20 -11.78 46.02
N THR A 42 17.73 -10.54 45.88
CA THR A 42 16.32 -10.23 45.60
C THR A 42 16.21 -9.27 44.41
N ALA A 43 15.59 -9.72 43.32
CA ALA A 43 15.38 -8.93 42.10
C ALA A 43 14.15 -8.02 42.25
N GLN A 44 14.35 -6.73 42.52
CA GLN A 44 13.30 -5.73 42.39
C GLN A 44 13.43 -5.02 41.04
N ARG A 45 12.38 -5.10 40.21
CA ARG A 45 12.27 -4.30 38.99
C ARG A 45 12.12 -2.83 39.39
N LEU A 46 13.10 -2.00 39.06
CA LEU A 46 12.95 -0.54 39.10
C LEU A 46 11.93 -0.15 38.01
N CYS A 47 10.68 0.07 38.39
CA CYS A 47 9.72 0.74 37.51
C CYS A 47 10.19 2.18 37.29
N PRO A 48 10.43 2.63 36.04
CA PRO A 48 10.61 4.04 35.79
C PRO A 48 9.27 4.73 36.06
N ARG A 49 9.25 5.67 37.01
CA ARG A 49 8.14 6.62 37.17
C ARG A 49 7.99 7.37 35.86
N LEU A 50 6.96 7.05 35.08
CA LEU A 50 6.46 7.91 34.02
C LEU A 50 5.95 9.20 34.68
N HIS A 51 6.72 10.27 34.58
CA HIS A 51 6.21 11.61 34.77
C HIS A 51 5.10 11.83 33.74
N ARG A 52 3.86 11.99 34.21
CA ARG A 52 2.77 12.58 33.42
C ARG A 52 3.18 14.02 33.06
N PRO A 53 3.30 14.41 31.79
CA PRO A 53 3.21 15.82 31.45
C PRO A 53 1.77 16.28 31.67
N ALA A 54 1.62 17.36 32.45
CA ALA A 54 0.36 18.04 32.68
C ALA A 54 -0.23 18.53 31.35
N ALA A 55 -1.55 18.41 31.21
CA ALA A 55 -2.30 18.97 30.09
C ALA A 55 -2.19 20.50 30.08
N PRO A 56 -1.94 21.15 28.93
CA PRO A 56 -2.01 22.60 28.82
C PRO A 56 -3.46 23.10 28.76
N PRO A 57 -3.77 24.28 29.32
CA PRO A 57 -5.11 24.87 29.25
C PRO A 57 -5.47 25.31 27.83
N ALA A 58 -6.71 25.01 27.44
CA ALA A 58 -7.29 25.42 26.17
C ALA A 58 -7.34 26.96 26.05
N ALA A 59 -6.64 27.50 25.05
CA ALA A 59 -6.83 28.88 24.59
C ALA A 59 -7.80 28.86 23.39
N PRO A 60 -8.85 29.70 23.37
CA PRO A 60 -9.74 29.78 22.22
C PRO A 60 -9.09 30.56 21.08
N LEU A 61 -9.12 29.94 19.90
CA LEU A 61 -8.77 30.51 18.60
C LEU A 61 -9.64 31.73 18.28
N ALA A 62 -8.98 32.82 17.89
CA ALA A 62 -9.59 33.98 17.28
C ALA A 62 -10.22 33.60 15.93
N VAL A 63 -11.54 33.76 15.83
CA VAL A 63 -12.27 33.71 14.56
C VAL A 63 -12.66 35.13 14.19
N PHE A 64 -12.13 35.57 13.05
CA PHE A 64 -12.49 36.80 12.34
C PHE A 64 -13.99 36.79 12.01
N LEU A 65 -14.75 37.76 12.53
CA LEU A 65 -16.11 38.06 12.11
C LEU A 65 -16.09 39.14 11.01
N PRO A 66 -16.94 39.04 9.98
CA PRO A 66 -17.10 40.11 9.00
C PRO A 66 -17.92 41.25 9.61
N VAL A 67 -17.45 42.48 9.40
CA VAL A 67 -18.19 43.71 9.69
C VAL A 67 -19.01 44.08 8.44
N PRO A 68 -20.34 44.20 8.56
CA PRO A 68 -21.10 45.12 7.74
C PRO A 68 -21.69 46.24 8.62
N GLY A 69 -21.43 47.48 8.23
CA GLY A 69 -21.91 48.66 8.94
C GLY A 69 -23.41 48.90 8.79
N ARG A 70 -23.96 49.64 9.76
CA ARG A 70 -24.82 50.83 9.54
C ARG A 70 -25.31 51.41 10.87
N ARG A 71 -25.25 52.73 10.99
CA ARG A 71 -26.18 53.57 11.77
C ARG A 71 -26.98 54.42 10.77
N PRO A 72 -28.07 55.11 11.16
CA PRO A 72 -29.12 54.77 12.12
C PRO A 72 -30.52 54.85 11.47
N GLY A 73 -31.52 54.23 12.08
CA GLY A 73 -32.93 54.53 11.84
C GLY A 73 -33.62 54.39 13.20
N GLY A 74 -34.27 55.42 13.74
CA GLY A 74 -35.50 55.95 13.14
C GLY A 74 -36.65 55.17 13.80
N ALA A 75 -37.22 55.76 14.83
CA ALA A 75 -38.37 55.23 15.55
C ALA A 75 -39.57 55.06 14.60
N ALA A 76 -40.31 53.95 14.75
CA ALA A 76 -41.75 53.96 14.97
C ALA A 76 -42.30 52.53 15.02
N SER A 77 -43.02 52.29 16.10
CA SER A 77 -44.02 51.24 16.30
C SER A 77 -45.13 51.32 15.23
N CYS A 78 -45.61 50.19 14.71
CA CYS A 78 -46.98 49.68 14.95
C CYS A 78 -47.40 48.58 13.95
N CYS A 79 -48.32 47.75 14.45
CA CYS A 79 -49.30 46.94 13.72
C CYS A 79 -48.87 45.58 13.12
N MET A 80 -49.27 44.55 13.87
CA MET A 80 -50.18 43.47 13.46
C MET A 80 -49.80 42.59 12.27
N SER A 81 -49.51 41.33 12.61
CA SER A 81 -50.29 40.17 12.16
C SER A 81 -50.59 40.11 10.65
N GLN A 82 -49.68 39.47 9.91
CA GLN A 82 -50.04 38.57 8.80
C GLN A 82 -48.79 37.78 8.36
N GLY A 83 -48.90 36.44 8.32
CA GLY A 83 -48.13 35.64 7.37
C GLY A 83 -46.99 34.74 7.87
N ILE A 84 -47.08 34.07 9.02
CA ILE A 84 -46.14 32.97 9.37
C ILE A 84 -46.34 31.73 8.45
N SER A 85 -47.43 31.65 7.69
CA SER A 85 -47.71 30.52 6.78
C SER A 85 -46.93 30.51 5.45
N GLY A 86 -46.07 31.50 5.19
CA GLY A 86 -45.26 31.60 3.97
C GLY A 86 -43.83 31.05 4.09
N ALA A 87 -43.19 31.18 5.25
CA ALA A 87 -41.77 30.87 5.41
C ALA A 87 -41.45 29.36 5.48
N LEU A 88 -42.39 28.53 5.94
CA LEU A 88 -42.22 27.07 6.02
C LEU A 88 -42.46 26.35 4.69
N ARG A 89 -43.01 27.03 3.66
CA ARG A 89 -43.17 26.46 2.31
C ARG A 89 -41.94 26.61 1.42
N GLY A 90 -41.00 27.49 1.76
CA GLY A 90 -39.78 27.72 0.97
C GLY A 90 -38.59 26.82 1.33
N ALA A 91 -38.46 26.41 2.60
CA ALA A 91 -37.32 25.61 3.07
C ALA A 91 -37.37 24.14 2.61
N SER A 92 -38.56 23.54 2.58
CA SER A 92 -38.75 22.14 2.17
C SER A 92 -38.42 21.89 0.69
N GLY A 93 -38.59 22.89 -0.18
CA GLY A 93 -38.25 22.78 -1.61
C GLY A 93 -36.74 22.86 -1.90
N SER A 94 -35.98 23.54 -1.04
CA SER A 94 -34.53 23.73 -1.20
C SER A 94 -33.72 22.50 -0.80
N GLU A 95 -34.11 21.81 0.28
CA GLU A 95 -33.46 20.55 0.68
C GLU A 95 -33.79 19.40 -0.29
N ALA A 96 -35.02 19.35 -0.79
CA ALA A 96 -35.42 18.39 -1.81
C ALA A 96 -34.71 18.60 -3.16
N ALA A 97 -34.36 19.84 -3.49
CA ALA A 97 -33.54 20.17 -4.67
C ALA A 97 -32.05 19.83 -4.47
N ALA A 98 -31.51 19.98 -3.26
CA ALA A 98 -30.13 19.64 -2.94
C ALA A 98 -29.85 18.12 -2.94
N LEU A 99 -30.87 17.29 -2.70
CA LEU A 99 -30.76 15.83 -2.81
C LEU A 99 -30.88 15.30 -4.26
N ARG A 100 -31.24 16.15 -5.24
CA ARG A 100 -31.26 15.72 -6.65
C ARG A 100 -29.83 15.64 -7.17
N ARG A 101 -29.25 14.44 -7.08
CA ARG A 101 -28.00 14.13 -7.79
C ARG A 101 -28.22 14.42 -9.27
N PRO A 102 -27.36 15.23 -9.92
CA PRO A 102 -27.49 15.46 -11.35
C PRO A 102 -27.43 14.12 -12.08
N PRO A 103 -28.23 13.94 -13.15
CA PRO A 103 -28.17 12.71 -13.93
C PRO A 103 -26.75 12.49 -14.43
N VAL A 104 -26.23 11.28 -14.24
CA VAL A 104 -24.93 10.87 -14.77
C VAL A 104 -25.06 10.83 -16.29
N ARG A 105 -24.57 11.87 -16.97
CA ARG A 105 -24.37 11.79 -18.42
C ARG A 105 -23.16 10.92 -18.69
N LEU A 106 -23.39 9.84 -19.43
CA LEU A 106 -22.29 9.06 -20.00
C LEU A 106 -21.54 9.95 -21.00
N PRO A 107 -20.19 10.00 -20.94
CA PRO A 107 -19.40 10.75 -21.89
C PRO A 107 -19.55 10.13 -23.30
N PRO A 108 -19.32 10.93 -24.36
CA PRO A 108 -19.20 10.43 -25.72
C PRO A 108 -18.21 9.25 -25.82
N THR A 109 -18.47 8.32 -26.73
CA THR A 109 -17.58 7.15 -26.96
C THR A 109 -16.16 7.58 -27.35
N SER A 110 -16.01 8.68 -28.08
CA SER A 110 -14.70 9.29 -28.42
C SER A 110 -13.87 9.61 -27.19
N ASP A 111 -14.51 10.13 -26.14
CA ASP A 111 -13.81 10.59 -24.94
C ASP A 111 -13.35 9.39 -24.11
N ILE A 112 -14.15 8.33 -24.08
CA ILE A 112 -13.79 7.05 -23.45
C ILE A 112 -12.58 6.44 -24.16
N LEU A 113 -12.59 6.40 -25.50
CA LEU A 113 -11.47 5.92 -26.29
C LEU A 113 -10.21 6.77 -26.07
N ALA A 114 -10.35 8.09 -26.01
CA ALA A 114 -9.24 8.99 -25.70
C ALA A 114 -8.68 8.74 -24.29
N GLY A 115 -9.55 8.51 -23.29
CA GLY A 115 -9.13 8.16 -21.94
C GLY A 115 -8.39 6.84 -21.85
N LEU A 116 -8.89 5.81 -22.55
CA LEU A 116 -8.22 4.52 -22.64
C LEU A 116 -6.87 4.63 -23.36
N ALA A 117 -6.79 5.42 -24.43
CA ALA A 117 -5.56 5.67 -25.15
C ALA A 117 -4.51 6.37 -24.27
N VAL A 118 -4.91 7.39 -23.50
CA VAL A 118 -4.02 8.08 -22.55
C VAL A 118 -3.57 7.15 -21.43
N PHE A 119 -4.48 6.35 -20.86
CA PHE A 119 -4.12 5.34 -19.86
C PHE A 119 -3.11 4.34 -20.44
N GLY A 120 -3.37 3.81 -21.64
CA GLY A 120 -2.48 2.91 -22.35
C GLY A 120 -1.11 3.53 -22.61
N LEU A 121 -1.05 4.79 -23.03
CA LEU A 121 0.19 5.53 -23.28
C LEU A 121 1.08 5.62 -22.03
N VAL A 122 0.48 5.73 -20.84
CA VAL A 122 1.21 5.82 -19.57
C VAL A 122 1.57 4.44 -19.00
N VAL A 123 0.69 3.46 -19.14
CA VAL A 123 0.84 2.13 -18.52
C VAL A 123 1.68 1.19 -19.37
N VAL A 124 1.57 1.23 -20.70
CA VAL A 124 2.35 0.33 -21.59
C VAL A 124 3.87 0.46 -21.35
N PRO A 125 4.46 1.67 -21.26
CA PRO A 125 5.88 1.80 -20.93
C PRO A 125 6.25 1.19 -19.58
N LEU A 126 5.39 1.35 -18.56
CA LEU A 126 5.59 0.73 -17.25
C LEU A 126 5.61 -0.80 -17.36
N LEU A 127 4.64 -1.39 -18.07
CA LEU A 127 4.58 -2.82 -18.29
C LEU A 127 5.81 -3.34 -19.05
N VAL A 128 6.25 -2.62 -20.09
CA VAL A 128 7.48 -2.96 -20.79
C VAL A 128 8.67 -2.92 -19.83
N LEU A 129 8.87 -1.85 -19.06
CA LEU A 129 10.00 -1.75 -18.12
C LEU A 129 10.00 -2.85 -17.03
N LYS A 130 8.82 -3.37 -16.68
CA LYS A 130 8.64 -4.35 -15.61
C LYS A 130 8.63 -5.81 -16.07
N PHE A 131 8.16 -6.10 -17.27
CA PHE A 131 8.11 -7.47 -17.79
C PHE A 131 9.20 -7.76 -18.83
N HIS A 132 9.91 -6.73 -19.31
CA HIS A 132 11.04 -6.93 -20.22
C HIS A 132 12.32 -7.34 -19.44
N GLY A 133 13.18 -8.12 -20.10
CA GLY A 133 14.47 -8.54 -19.52
C GLY A 133 14.40 -9.69 -18.51
N GLY A 134 13.34 -10.50 -18.51
CA GLY A 134 13.26 -11.72 -17.69
C GLY A 134 12.77 -11.52 -16.25
N LYS A 135 12.30 -10.31 -15.92
CA LYS A 135 11.54 -10.04 -14.69
C LYS A 135 10.20 -10.77 -14.73
N PHE A 136 9.79 -11.32 -13.60
CA PHE A 136 8.55 -12.09 -13.47
C PHE A 136 7.83 -11.72 -12.17
N PRO A 137 6.49 -11.80 -12.12
CA PRO A 137 5.72 -11.46 -10.94
C PRO A 137 5.88 -12.56 -9.89
N LEU A 138 6.72 -12.26 -8.90
CA LEU A 138 7.17 -13.21 -7.88
C LEU A 138 6.02 -13.76 -7.05
N ASP A 139 5.17 -12.88 -6.53
CA ASP A 139 4.07 -13.27 -5.64
C ASP A 139 2.98 -14.02 -6.42
N LEU A 140 2.74 -13.63 -7.69
CA LEU A 140 1.82 -14.35 -8.56
C LEU A 140 2.25 -15.80 -8.80
N ALA A 141 3.56 -16.06 -8.89
CA ALA A 141 4.07 -17.41 -9.02
C ALA A 141 3.81 -18.25 -7.76
N VAL A 142 3.94 -17.65 -6.57
CA VAL A 142 3.62 -18.29 -5.29
C VAL A 142 2.13 -18.62 -5.20
N TYR A 143 1.23 -17.70 -5.57
CA TYR A 143 -0.21 -17.97 -5.59
C TYR A 143 -0.54 -19.11 -6.56
N ARG A 144 -0.03 -19.03 -7.79
CA ARG A 144 -0.29 -20.06 -8.81
C ARG A 144 0.15 -21.45 -8.36
N GLU A 145 1.31 -21.54 -7.74
CA GLU A 145 1.83 -22.80 -7.22
C GLU A 145 1.02 -23.31 -6.02
N ALA A 146 0.61 -22.44 -5.11
CA ALA A 146 -0.30 -22.80 -4.02
C ALA A 146 -1.61 -23.38 -4.55
N GLY A 147 -2.19 -22.75 -5.57
CA GLY A 147 -3.38 -23.27 -6.26
C GLY A 147 -3.15 -24.65 -6.89
N ARG A 148 -2.00 -24.84 -7.54
CA ARG A 148 -1.63 -26.14 -8.14
C ARG A 148 -1.46 -27.22 -7.08
N VAL A 149 -0.81 -26.92 -5.96
CA VAL A 149 -0.61 -27.85 -4.84
C VAL A 149 -1.95 -28.25 -4.24
N VAL A 150 -2.83 -27.28 -3.95
CA VAL A 150 -4.17 -27.54 -3.41
C VAL A 150 -5.01 -28.37 -4.38
N LEU A 151 -4.96 -28.09 -5.69
CA LEU A 151 -5.68 -28.85 -6.72
C LEU A 151 -5.32 -30.35 -6.73
N HIS A 152 -4.07 -30.69 -6.39
CA HIS A 152 -3.59 -32.07 -6.34
C HIS A 152 -3.69 -32.68 -4.93
N GLY A 153 -4.35 -32.01 -3.99
CA GLY A 153 -4.52 -32.47 -2.61
C GLY A 153 -3.24 -32.38 -1.75
N GLY A 154 -2.26 -31.57 -2.16
CA GLY A 154 -1.02 -31.35 -1.40
C GLY A 154 -1.15 -30.24 -0.36
N ASP A 155 -0.10 -30.09 0.45
CA ASP A 155 0.00 -29.06 1.50
C ASP A 155 0.84 -27.86 0.99
N PRO A 156 0.24 -26.66 0.81
CA PRO A 156 0.97 -25.46 0.40
C PRO A 156 1.95 -24.94 1.48
N TYR A 157 1.86 -25.43 2.71
CA TYR A 157 2.76 -25.08 3.82
C TYR A 157 3.90 -26.07 4.02
N ALA A 158 4.01 -27.09 3.17
CA ALA A 158 5.05 -28.11 3.27
C ALA A 158 6.46 -27.49 3.15
N PRO A 159 7.49 -28.02 3.85
CA PRO A 159 8.85 -27.47 3.82
C PRO A 159 9.54 -27.47 2.43
N ASP A 160 9.00 -28.21 1.48
CA ASP A 160 9.45 -28.31 0.10
C ASP A 160 8.60 -27.50 -0.89
N PHE A 161 7.56 -26.81 -0.42
CA PHE A 161 6.77 -25.88 -1.23
C PHE A 161 7.68 -24.84 -1.91
N GLY A 162 7.38 -24.55 -3.17
CA GLY A 162 8.02 -23.45 -3.90
C GLY A 162 9.47 -23.71 -4.31
N ARG A 163 10.06 -24.89 -4.04
CA ARG A 163 11.45 -25.21 -4.46
C ARG A 163 11.67 -25.15 -5.97
N HIS A 164 10.62 -25.35 -6.76
CA HIS A 164 10.66 -25.28 -8.22
C HIS A 164 10.39 -23.87 -8.77
N LEU A 165 10.04 -22.91 -7.90
CA LEU A 165 9.91 -21.51 -8.30
C LEU A 165 11.30 -20.94 -8.60
N ARG A 166 11.34 -19.95 -9.50
CA ARG A 166 12.59 -19.26 -9.89
C ARG A 166 13.32 -18.67 -8.67
N ILE A 167 12.56 -18.15 -7.71
CA ILE A 167 13.05 -17.80 -6.39
C ILE A 167 12.22 -18.63 -5.39
N PRO A 168 12.86 -19.45 -4.53
CA PRO A 168 12.12 -20.29 -3.58
C PRO A 168 11.51 -19.42 -2.49
N LEU A 169 10.18 -19.33 -2.46
CA LEU A 169 9.44 -18.68 -1.39
C LEU A 169 8.42 -19.64 -0.78
N PRO A 170 8.29 -19.65 0.56
CA PRO A 170 7.21 -20.37 1.21
C PRO A 170 5.87 -19.67 0.99
N PHE A 171 4.78 -20.42 1.12
CA PHE A 171 3.45 -19.85 1.18
C PHE A 171 3.19 -19.28 2.58
N THR A 172 2.98 -17.96 2.68
CA THR A 172 2.80 -17.24 3.96
C THR A 172 1.40 -16.66 4.14
N TYR A 173 0.50 -16.91 3.18
CA TYR A 173 -0.84 -16.35 3.18
C TYR A 173 -1.83 -17.27 3.94
N PRO A 174 -3.01 -16.75 4.32
CA PRO A 174 -4.02 -17.55 4.99
C PRO A 174 -4.53 -18.72 4.13
N PRO A 175 -5.06 -19.80 4.74
CA PRO A 175 -5.50 -20.99 3.98
C PRO A 175 -6.56 -20.69 2.92
N PHE A 176 -7.47 -19.74 3.17
CA PHE A 176 -8.49 -19.35 2.19
C PHE A 176 -7.85 -18.78 0.91
N ALA A 177 -6.68 -18.13 0.99
CA ALA A 177 -5.98 -17.60 -0.16
C ALA A 177 -5.38 -18.73 -1.01
N ALA A 178 -4.95 -19.84 -0.40
CA ALA A 178 -4.49 -21.02 -1.11
C ALA A 178 -5.63 -21.64 -1.94
N VAL A 179 -6.81 -21.76 -1.32
CA VAL A 179 -8.03 -22.23 -1.99
C VAL A 179 -8.46 -21.29 -3.12
N GLY A 180 -8.47 -19.97 -2.88
CA GLY A 180 -8.78 -19.00 -3.94
C GLY A 180 -7.79 -19.04 -5.11
N SER A 181 -6.52 -19.35 -4.82
CA SER A 181 -5.47 -19.44 -5.83
C SER A 181 -5.60 -20.65 -6.75
N VAL A 182 -6.50 -21.60 -6.45
CA VAL A 182 -6.84 -22.73 -7.35
C VAL A 182 -7.18 -22.24 -8.76
N VAL A 183 -7.92 -21.13 -8.88
CA VAL A 183 -8.27 -20.55 -10.19
C VAL A 183 -7.02 -20.18 -10.98
N LEU A 184 -6.00 -19.65 -10.31
CA LEU A 184 -4.71 -19.34 -10.93
C LEU A 184 -3.93 -20.61 -11.28
N GLY A 185 -3.99 -21.64 -10.42
CA GLY A 185 -3.30 -22.92 -10.60
C GLY A 185 -3.70 -23.69 -11.87
N VAL A 186 -4.91 -23.45 -12.40
CA VAL A 186 -5.38 -24.04 -13.66
C VAL A 186 -4.81 -23.30 -14.89
N LEU A 187 -4.45 -22.02 -14.74
CA LEU A 187 -4.01 -21.20 -15.86
C LEU A 187 -2.53 -21.44 -16.19
N PRO A 188 -2.16 -21.50 -17.48
CA PRO A 188 -0.77 -21.39 -17.89
C PRO A 188 -0.15 -20.08 -17.38
N GLU A 189 1.13 -20.11 -17.03
CA GLU A 189 1.84 -18.93 -16.46
C GLU A 189 1.63 -17.63 -17.23
N PRO A 190 1.79 -17.59 -18.58
CA PRO A 190 1.61 -16.34 -19.31
C PRO A 190 0.18 -15.81 -19.23
N VAL A 191 -0.81 -16.71 -19.23
CA VAL A 191 -2.23 -16.36 -19.14
C VAL A 191 -2.53 -15.81 -17.75
N ALA A 192 -2.00 -16.43 -16.70
CA ALA A 192 -2.15 -15.93 -15.34
C ALA A 192 -1.55 -14.53 -15.18
N ILE A 193 -0.35 -14.28 -15.74
CA ILE A 193 0.31 -12.96 -15.71
C ILE A 193 -0.56 -11.90 -16.39
N VAL A 194 -1.02 -12.16 -17.61
CA VAL A 194 -1.86 -11.21 -18.36
C VAL A 194 -3.18 -10.98 -17.63
N ALA A 195 -3.89 -12.04 -17.25
CA ALA A 195 -5.18 -11.96 -16.58
C ALA A 195 -5.08 -11.18 -15.26
N TRP A 196 -4.07 -11.49 -14.43
CA TRP A 196 -3.87 -10.81 -13.14
C TRP A 196 -3.50 -9.35 -13.33
N THR A 197 -2.58 -9.04 -14.24
CA THR A 197 -2.16 -7.67 -14.52
C THR A 197 -3.33 -6.84 -15.06
N THR A 198 -4.13 -7.38 -15.98
CA THR A 198 -5.34 -6.73 -16.50
C THR A 198 -6.36 -6.51 -15.39
N LEU A 199 -6.56 -7.49 -14.51
CA LEU A 199 -7.46 -7.36 -13.36
C LEU A 199 -7.00 -6.24 -12.43
N SER A 200 -5.74 -6.22 -12.00
CA SER A 200 -5.18 -5.17 -11.14
C SER A 200 -5.31 -3.79 -11.77
N LEU A 201 -4.96 -3.63 -13.05
CA LEU A 201 -5.10 -2.35 -13.75
C LEU A 201 -6.57 -1.91 -13.87
N SER A 202 -7.49 -2.84 -14.12
CA SER A 202 -8.92 -2.52 -14.19
C SER A 202 -9.47 -2.08 -12.83
N LEU A 203 -9.08 -2.77 -11.74
CA LEU A 203 -9.46 -2.41 -10.38
C LEU A 203 -8.89 -1.04 -9.99
N LEU A 204 -7.67 -0.70 -10.43
CA LEU A 204 -7.11 0.64 -10.24
C LEU A 204 -7.97 1.71 -10.91
N VAL A 205 -8.36 1.50 -12.18
CA VAL A 205 -9.22 2.45 -12.90
C VAL A 205 -10.58 2.58 -12.21
N VAL A 206 -11.17 1.46 -11.77
CA VAL A 206 -12.44 1.45 -11.02
C VAL A 206 -12.30 2.21 -9.69
N MET A 207 -11.22 1.98 -8.94
CA MET A 207 -10.96 2.67 -7.67
C MET A 207 -10.85 4.19 -7.89
N VAL A 208 -10.09 4.62 -8.89
CA VAL A 208 -9.97 6.04 -9.24
C VAL A 208 -11.32 6.61 -9.68
N TRP A 209 -12.12 5.85 -10.42
CA TRP A 209 -13.46 6.28 -10.80
C TRP A 209 -14.41 6.39 -9.61
N LEU A 210 -14.35 5.46 -8.65
CA LEU A 210 -15.18 5.52 -7.44
C LEU A 210 -14.83 6.72 -6.56
N VAL A 211 -13.53 7.03 -6.43
CA VAL A 211 -13.06 8.12 -5.54
C VAL A 211 -13.13 9.48 -6.23
N LEU A 212 -12.71 9.57 -7.50
CA LEU A 212 -12.57 10.83 -8.23
C LEU A 212 -13.61 11.02 -9.34
N GLY A 213 -14.42 10.02 -9.71
CA GLY A 213 -15.30 10.10 -10.89
C GLY A 213 -16.39 11.18 -10.82
N GLN A 214 -16.76 11.65 -9.61
CA GLN A 214 -17.63 12.82 -9.45
C GLN A 214 -16.92 14.13 -9.81
N SER A 215 -15.60 14.21 -9.56
CA SER A 215 -14.75 15.39 -9.80
C SER A 215 -14.08 15.36 -11.18
N LEU A 216 -13.65 14.17 -11.64
CA LEU A 216 -13.02 13.91 -12.93
C LEU A 216 -14.05 13.31 -13.88
N ARG A 217 -14.93 14.18 -14.39
CA ARG A 217 -15.99 13.78 -15.34
C ARG A 217 -15.45 13.43 -16.73
N HIS A 218 -14.22 13.83 -17.04
CA HIS A 218 -13.59 13.61 -18.34
C HIS A 218 -12.76 12.32 -18.33
N PRO A 219 -13.05 11.31 -19.18
CA PRO A 219 -12.33 10.03 -19.18
C PRO A 219 -10.82 10.16 -19.40
N VAL A 220 -10.37 11.17 -20.14
CA VAL A 220 -8.94 11.50 -20.28
C VAL A 220 -8.27 11.81 -18.95
N LEU A 221 -8.90 12.61 -18.09
CA LEU A 221 -8.35 12.92 -16.77
C LEU A 221 -8.36 11.69 -15.86
N LEU A 222 -9.40 10.85 -15.97
CA LEU A 222 -9.45 9.56 -15.27
C LEU A 222 -8.28 8.65 -15.69
N GLY A 223 -8.06 8.49 -17.00
CA GLY A 223 -6.97 7.69 -17.54
C GLY A 223 -5.60 8.23 -17.15
N LEU A 224 -5.42 9.56 -17.16
CA LEU A 224 -4.20 10.20 -16.69
C LEU A 224 -3.98 9.97 -15.18
N ALA A 225 -5.01 10.14 -14.36
CA ALA A 225 -4.91 9.96 -12.90
C ALA A 225 -4.60 8.51 -12.53
N ALA A 226 -5.30 7.54 -13.14
CA ALA A 226 -5.03 6.12 -12.93
C ALA A 226 -3.63 5.72 -13.42
N GLY A 227 -3.21 6.22 -14.59
CA GLY A 227 -1.86 6.00 -15.11
C GLY A 227 -0.78 6.59 -14.20
N ALA A 228 -0.97 7.81 -13.71
CA ALA A 228 -0.03 8.46 -12.77
C ALA A 228 0.06 7.70 -11.45
N LEU A 229 -1.07 7.22 -10.92
CA LEU A 229 -1.10 6.39 -9.72
C LEU A 229 -0.37 5.06 -9.92
N ALA A 230 -0.52 4.40 -11.08
CA ALA A 230 0.20 3.18 -11.39
C ALA A 230 1.73 3.33 -11.33
N TRP A 231 2.25 4.55 -11.55
CA TRP A 231 3.68 4.87 -11.45
C TRP A 231 4.17 5.17 -10.03
N THR A 232 3.27 5.38 -9.07
CA THR A 232 3.66 5.52 -7.67
C THR A 232 4.34 4.24 -7.20
N VAL A 233 5.38 4.37 -6.38
CA VAL A 233 6.16 3.23 -5.86
C VAL A 233 5.27 2.07 -5.35
N PRO A 234 4.27 2.30 -4.46
CA PRO A 234 3.48 1.20 -3.92
C PRO A 234 2.68 0.45 -5.00
N LEU A 235 1.96 1.16 -5.87
CA LEU A 235 1.11 0.53 -6.89
C LEU A 235 1.95 -0.15 -7.98
N ASN A 236 3.08 0.47 -8.34
CA ASN A 236 4.02 -0.09 -9.28
C ASN A 236 4.59 -1.42 -8.78
N GLU A 237 4.98 -1.50 -7.51
CA GLU A 237 5.46 -2.75 -6.90
C GLU A 237 4.36 -3.81 -6.84
N THR A 238 3.14 -3.44 -6.44
CA THR A 238 1.99 -4.36 -6.43
C THR A 238 1.73 -4.98 -7.81
N ILE A 239 1.72 -4.17 -8.87
CA ILE A 239 1.54 -4.65 -10.25
C ILE A 239 2.74 -5.50 -10.69
N SER A 240 3.97 -5.08 -10.35
CA SER A 240 5.20 -5.78 -10.76
C SER A 240 5.34 -7.16 -10.13
N PHE A 241 4.98 -7.31 -8.85
CA PHE A 241 5.05 -8.58 -8.14
C PHE A 241 3.81 -9.45 -8.36
N GLY A 242 2.71 -8.86 -8.87
CA GLY A 242 1.42 -9.53 -8.98
C GLY A 242 0.77 -9.76 -7.61
N GLN A 243 0.87 -8.75 -6.75
CA GLN A 243 0.27 -8.76 -5.42
C GLN A 243 -1.23 -8.51 -5.45
N VAL A 244 -1.90 -8.90 -4.36
CA VAL A 244 -3.33 -8.64 -4.10
C VAL A 244 -3.59 -7.26 -3.48
N ASN A 245 -2.57 -6.52 -3.09
CA ASN A 245 -2.65 -5.29 -2.29
C ASN A 245 -2.94 -4.04 -3.14
N LEU A 246 -4.13 -3.98 -3.74
CA LEU A 246 -4.60 -2.84 -4.54
C LEU A 246 -5.79 -2.13 -3.86
#